data_AF-A0A146I715-F1
#
_entry.id   AF-A0A146I715-F1
#
_cell.length_a   1.000
_cell.length_b   1.000
_cell.length_c   1.000
_cell.angle_alpha   90.00
_cell.angle_beta   90.00
_cell.angle_gamma   90.00
#
_symmetry.space_group_name_H-M   'P 1'
#
loop_
_entity.id
_entity.type
_entity.pdbx_description
1 polymer ?
#
loop_
_entity_poly.entity_id
_entity_poly.type
_entity_poly.pdbx_seq_one_letter_code
_entity_poly.pdbx_strand_id
1 'polypeptide(L)' 'MNLKIIKTKEKYLIDRSFNKYDLKEYLSKLYGLKVQKITTRVLRNGLKKAVCLMVK' A
#
# COMPACT_ATOMS: atom_id res chain seq x y z
N MET A 1 -19.44 22.22 -1.61
CA MET A 1 -18.01 21.98 -1.91
C MET A 1 -17.82 20.47 -2.09
N ASN A 2 -17.64 19.98 -3.31
CA ASN A 2 -17.59 18.54 -3.59
C ASN A 2 -16.11 18.08 -3.59
N LEU A 3 -15.61 17.62 -2.43
CA LEU A 3 -14.24 17.15 -2.28
C LEU A 3 -14.08 15.82 -3.05
N LYS A 4 -13.46 15.87 -4.24
CA LYS A 4 -13.11 14.67 -5.01
C LYS A 4 -12.01 13.91 -4.27
N ILE A 5 -12.38 12.83 -3.59
CA ILE A 5 -11.46 11.87 -2.99
C ILE A 5 -10.69 11.17 -4.11
N ILE A 6 -9.41 11.50 -4.30
CA ILE A 6 -8.56 10.85 -5.32
C ILE A 6 -8.08 9.52 -4.75
N LYS A 7 -8.64 8.42 -5.27
CA LYS A 7 -8.23 7.05 -4.92
C LYS A 7 -7.11 6.59 -5.87
N THR A 8 -5.94 6.35 -5.31
CA THR A 8 -4.76 5.85 -6.05
C THR A 8 -4.54 4.39 -5.70
N LYS A 9 -4.31 3.53 -6.70
CA LYS A 9 -4.08 2.10 -6.50
C LYS A 9 -2.69 1.71 -7.01
N GLU A 10 -1.78 1.50 -6.09
CA GLU A 10 -0.38 1.16 -6.39
C GLU A 10 -0.06 -0.31 -6.07
N LYS A 11 0.96 -0.83 -6.76
CA LYS A 11 1.45 -2.21 -6.58
C LYS A 11 2.93 -2.17 -6.22
N TYR A 12 3.29 -2.90 -5.17
CA TYR A 12 4.67 -3.00 -4.70
C TYR A 12 5.10 -4.47 -4.60
N LEU A 13 6.39 -4.72 -4.88
CA LEU A 13 7.06 -5.96 -4.50
C LEU A 13 7.87 -5.66 -3.24
N ILE A 14 7.58 -6.39 -2.18
CA ILE A 14 8.19 -6.26 -0.86
C ILE A 14 8.72 -7.60 -0.42
N ASP A 15 9.64 -7.56 0.54
CA ASP A 15 10.11 -8.78 1.19
C ASP A 15 8.95 -9.50 1.91
N ARG A 16 9.06 -10.82 2.04
CA ARG A 16 8.01 -11.65 2.65
C ARG A 16 7.80 -11.30 4.13
N SER A 17 8.86 -10.94 4.84
CA SER A 17 8.84 -10.54 6.25
C SER A 17 8.15 -9.20 6.49
N PHE A 18 8.03 -8.37 5.44
CA PHE A 18 7.54 -7.02 5.57
C PHE A 18 6.02 -6.99 5.85
N ASN A 19 5.62 -6.40 6.97
CA ASN A 19 4.23 -6.43 7.44
C ASN A 19 3.37 -5.32 6.83
N LYS A 20 2.05 -5.51 6.92
CA LYS A 20 1.09 -4.52 6.40
C LYS A 20 1.12 -3.20 7.17
N TYR A 21 1.42 -3.25 8.47
CA TYR A 21 1.49 -2.07 9.32
C TYR A 21 2.71 -1.21 8.96
N ASP A 22 3.89 -1.82 8.87
CA ASP A 22 5.11 -1.15 8.45
C ASP A 22 4.97 -0.54 7.06
N LEU A 23 4.36 -1.28 6.12
CA LEU A 23 4.06 -0.76 4.78
C LEU A 23 3.09 0.43 4.80
N LYS A 24 2.07 0.37 5.66
CA LYS A 24 1.11 1.46 5.80
C LYS A 24 1.79 2.73 6.31
N GLU A 25 2.61 2.59 7.35
CA GLU A 25 3.34 3.71 7.93
C GLU A 25 4.37 4.27 6.95
N TYR A 26 5.13 3.39 6.30
CA TYR A 26 6.13 3.76 5.29
C TYR A 26 5.50 4.54 4.13
N LEU A 27 4.41 4.03 3.53
CA LEU A 27 3.73 4.72 2.44
C LEU A 27 3.08 6.04 2.88
N SER A 28 2.55 6.09 4.10
CA SER A 28 1.98 7.31 4.66
C SER A 28 3.05 8.39 4.87
N LYS A 29 4.24 8.01 5.32
CA LYS A 29 5.38 8.92 5.48
C LYS A 29 5.96 9.37 4.14
N LEU A 30 6.08 8.45 3.18
CA LEU A 30 6.74 8.70 1.90
C LEU A 30 5.89 9.54 0.94
N TYR A 31 4.59 9.28 0.88
CA TYR A 31 3.68 9.99 -0.05
C TYR A 31 2.79 11.03 0.64
N GLY A 32 2.76 11.08 1.97
CA GLY A 32 1.81 11.93 2.71
C GLY A 32 0.34 11.52 2.49
N LEU A 33 0.09 10.27 2.07
CA LEU A 33 -1.24 9.77 1.72
C LEU A 33 -1.76 8.79 2.76
N LYS A 34 -3.07 8.82 3.00
CA LYS A 34 -3.71 7.85 3.89
C LYS A 34 -3.97 6.55 3.14
N VAL A 35 -3.29 5.48 3.55
CA VAL A 35 -3.54 4.13 3.01
C VAL A 35 -4.83 3.58 3.62
N GLN A 36 -5.85 3.33 2.78
CA GLN A 36 -7.13 2.77 3.22
C GLN A 36 -7.08 1.24 3.32
N LYS A 37 -6.51 0.57 2.32
CA LYS A 37 -6.51 -0.89 2.24
C LYS A 37 -5.21 -1.39 1.63
N ILE A 38 -4.67 -2.45 2.23
CA ILE A 38 -3.50 -3.17 1.73
C ILE A 38 -3.87 -4.64 1.57
N THR A 39 -3.76 -5.14 0.35
CA THR A 39 -3.91 -6.56 0.03
C THR A 39 -2.56 -7.13 -0.33
N THR A 40 -2.13 -8.21 0.32
CA THR A 40 -0.83 -8.83 0.10
C THR A 40 -0.99 -10.26 -0.41
N ARG A 41 -0.12 -10.69 -1.31
CA ARG A 41 -0.03 -12.07 -1.80
C ARG A 41 1.43 -12.50 -1.88
N VAL A 42 1.77 -13.65 -1.30
CA VAL A 42 3.09 -14.26 -1.48
C VAL A 42 3.12 -14.93 -2.85
N LEU A 43 4.15 -14.63 -3.63
CA LEU A 43 4.37 -15.14 -4.97
C LEU A 43 5.23 -16.42 -4.92
N ARG A 44 5.25 -17.18 -6.02
CA ARG A 44 6.04 -18.42 -6.12
C ARG A 44 7.55 -18.20 -6.00
N ASN A 45 8.03 -17.00 -6.32
CA ASN A 45 9.44 -16.62 -6.18
C ASN A 45 9.83 -16.21 -4.74
N GLY A 46 8.95 -16.40 -3.76
CA GLY A 46 9.20 -16.05 -2.36
C GLY A 46 8.95 -14.58 -2.01
N LEU A 47 8.83 -13.69 -3.00
CA LEU A 47 8.51 -12.28 -2.77
C LEU A 47 7.04 -12.07 -2.44
N LYS A 48 6.73 -10.95 -1.78
CA LYS A 48 5.37 -10.58 -1.41
C LYS A 48 4.92 -9.39 -2.25
N LYS A 49 3.82 -9.56 -2.96
CA LYS A 49 3.17 -8.49 -3.71
C LYS A 49 2.17 -7.78 -2.82
N ALA A 50 2.28 -6.47 -2.70
CA ALA A 50 1.30 -5.63 -2.00
C ALA A 50 0.54 -4.77 -3.01
N VAL A 51 -0.77 -4.67 -2.84
CA VAL A 51 -1.66 -3.78 -3.59
C VAL A 51 -2.26 -2.81 -2.59
N CYS A 52 -1.95 -1.52 -2.74
CA CYS A 52 -2.31 -0.49 -1.78
C CYS A 52 -3.31 0.47 -2.41
N LEU A 53 -4.43 0.67 -1.72
CA LEU A 53 -5.40 1.71 -2.02
C LEU A 53 -5.12 2.91 -1.12
N MET A 54 -4.69 4.00 -1.72
CA MET A 54 -4.32 5.25 -1.07
C MET A 54 -5.33 6.34 -1.40
N VAL A 55 -5.52 7.24 -0.46
CA VAL A 55 -6.41 8.39 -0.60
C VAL A 55 -5.69 9.64 -0.14
N LYS A 56 -5.79 10.68 -0.98
CA LYS A 56 -5.34 12.04 -0.67
C LYS A 56 -6.49 12.84 -0.06
#